data_AF-A0AAD8FG29-F1
#
_entry.id   AF-A0AAD8FG29-F1
#
_cell.length_a   1.000
_cell.length_b   1.000
_cell.length_c   1.000
_cell.angle_alpha   90.00
_cell.angle_beta   90.00
_cell.angle_gamma   90.00
#
_symmetry.space_group_name_H-M   'P 1'
#
loop_
_entity.id
_entity.type
_entity.pdbx_description
1 polymer ?
#
loop_
_entity_poly.entity_id
_entity_poly.type
_entity_poly.pdbx_seq_one_letter_code
_entity_poly.pdbx_strand_id
1 'polypeptide(L)' 'MRLFGAIVTLAVFLFFVHFSSGLPLLCEFACIALYDPVCGSDGKTYGNSCELSLANCGKPDSAKITQAGHGTC' A
#
# COMPACT_ATOMS: atom_id res chain seq x y z
N MET A 1 38.33 21.65 0.16
CA MET A 1 37.76 20.28 0.29
C MET A 1 36.67 20.13 1.37
N ARG A 2 36.22 21.19 2.07
CA ARG A 2 35.08 21.11 3.01
C ARG A 2 33.95 22.11 2.78
N LEU A 3 34.01 22.92 1.72
CA LEU A 3 32.97 23.89 1.39
C LEU A 3 32.04 23.41 0.25
N PHE A 4 32.54 22.53 -0.64
CA PHE A 4 31.73 21.91 -1.70
C PHE A 4 30.88 20.72 -1.22
N GLY A 5 31.21 20.10 -0.07
CA GLY A 5 30.49 18.95 0.48
C GLY A 5 29.16 19.29 1.16
N ALA A 6 28.99 20.50 1.68
CA ALA A 6 27.75 20.94 2.34
C ALA A 6 26.61 21.24 1.34
N ILE A 7 26.98 21.76 0.16
CA ILE A 7 26.00 22.07 -0.91
C ILE A 7 25.53 20.79 -1.59
N VAL A 8 26.45 19.83 -1.83
CA VAL A 8 26.10 18.51 -2.36
C VAL A 8 25.24 17.74 -1.38
N THR A 9 25.48 17.79 -0.07
CA THR A 9 24.63 17.11 0.93
C THR A 9 23.25 17.74 1.09
N LEU A 10 23.06 19.05 0.94
CA LEU A 10 21.74 19.72 0.96
C LEU A 10 20.91 19.40 -0.30
N ALA A 11 21.53 19.47 -1.48
CA ALA A 11 20.88 19.11 -2.74
C ALA A 11 20.55 17.61 -2.81
N VAL A 12 21.46 16.76 -2.31
CA VAL A 12 21.24 15.31 -2.18
C VAL A 12 20.21 15.01 -1.09
N PHE A 13 20.17 15.73 0.04
CA PHE A 13 19.09 15.59 1.02
C PHE A 13 17.76 15.89 0.35
N LEU A 14 17.63 17.04 -0.34
CA LEU A 14 16.40 17.44 -1.04
C LEU A 14 16.00 16.48 -2.17
N PHE A 15 16.98 15.92 -2.91
CA PHE A 15 16.72 14.88 -3.89
C PHE A 15 16.30 13.56 -3.23
N PHE A 16 16.92 13.18 -2.11
CA PHE A 16 16.56 11.97 -1.35
C PHE A 16 15.19 12.12 -0.68
N VAL A 17 14.82 13.25 -0.05
CA VAL A 17 13.47 13.41 0.53
C VAL A 17 12.37 13.51 -0.53
N HIS A 18 12.67 14.04 -1.72
CA HIS A 18 11.70 14.08 -2.83
C HIS A 18 11.60 12.74 -3.59
N PHE A 19 12.70 11.97 -3.64
CA PHE A 19 12.75 10.68 -4.36
C PHE A 19 12.43 9.47 -3.47
N SER A 20 12.64 9.55 -2.15
CA SER A 20 12.36 8.44 -1.22
C SER A 20 10.89 8.36 -0.79
N SER A 21 10.08 9.40 -1.05
CA SER A 21 8.64 9.34 -0.87
C SER A 21 7.97 9.03 -2.20
N GLY A 22 8.24 7.84 -2.74
CA GLY A 22 7.35 7.24 -3.72
C GLY A 22 5.97 7.16 -3.07
N LEU A 23 5.11 8.14 -3.37
CA LEU A 23 3.82 8.39 -2.74
C LEU A 23 2.92 7.16 -2.90
N PRO A 24 2.76 6.28 -1.90
CA PRO A 24 1.92 5.11 -2.04
C PRO A 24 0.55 5.42 -1.43
N LEU A 25 0.02 6.64 -1.63
CA LEU A 25 -1.12 7.15 -0.87
C LEU A 25 -2.40 7.32 -1.68
N LEU A 26 -2.44 6.98 -2.97
CA LEU A 26 -3.72 6.85 -3.65
C LEU A 26 -4.25 5.43 -3.49
N CYS A 27 -4.74 5.16 -2.27
CA CYS A 27 -5.60 4.03 -1.96
C CYS A 27 -7.07 4.34 -2.26
N GLU A 28 -7.30 5.02 -3.38
CA GLU A 28 -8.60 5.53 -3.75
C GLU A 28 -8.91 5.03 -5.16
N PHE A 29 -9.29 3.74 -5.22
CA PHE A 29 -9.80 3.11 -6.43
C PHE A 29 -11.15 2.48 -6.14
N ALA A 30 -12.04 2.53 -7.13
CA ALA A 30 -13.36 1.93 -7.03
C ALA A 30 -13.32 0.47 -7.48
N CYS A 31 -13.96 -0.40 -6.70
CA CYS A 31 -14.25 -1.77 -7.12
C CYS A 31 -15.61 -1.83 -7.80
N ILE A 32 -15.74 -2.69 -8.82
CA ILE A 32 -17.05 -3.02 -9.37
C ILE A 32 -17.85 -3.71 -8.26
N ALA A 33 -19.15 -3.40 -8.16
CA ALA A 33 -20.08 -4.05 -7.23
C ALA A 33 -20.44 -5.49 -7.68
N LEU A 34 -19.42 -6.29 -8.01
CA LEU A 34 -19.56 -7.71 -8.29
C LEU A 34 -19.46 -8.46 -6.97
N TYR A 35 -20.49 -9.22 -6.63
CA TYR A 35 -20.49 -10.04 -5.42
C TYR A 35 -19.85 -11.40 -5.71
N ASP A 36 -18.64 -11.59 -5.24
CA ASP A 36 -17.85 -12.83 -5.33
C ASP A 36 -17.03 -13.00 -4.03
N PRO A 37 -17.67 -13.42 -2.92
CA PRO A 37 -17.11 -13.26 -1.60
C PRO A 37 -15.82 -14.04 -1.38
N VAL A 38 -14.91 -13.45 -0.60
CA VAL A 38 -13.65 -14.08 -0.19
C VAL A 38 -13.44 -13.96 1.31
N CYS A 39 -12.92 -15.03 1.93
CA CYS A 39 -12.58 -15.03 3.34
C CYS A 39 -11.14 -14.53 3.53
N GLY A 40 -10.95 -13.48 4.31
CA GLY A 40 -9.63 -12.96 4.68
C GLY A 40 -9.00 -13.72 5.85
N SER A 41 -7.67 -13.67 5.95
CA SER A 41 -6.90 -14.22 7.08
C SER A 41 -7.18 -13.51 8.41
N ASP A 42 -7.85 -12.36 8.37
CA ASP A 42 -8.38 -11.62 9.52
C ASP A 42 -9.77 -12.11 9.96
N GLY A 43 -10.31 -13.16 9.33
CA GLY A 43 -11.63 -13.71 9.63
C GLY A 43 -12.80 -12.87 9.12
N LYS A 44 -12.54 -11.91 8.23
CA LYS A 44 -13.59 -11.08 7.61
C LYS A 44 -13.90 -11.54 6.20
N THR A 45 -15.19 -11.48 5.86
CA THR A 45 -15.66 -11.65 4.48
C THR A 45 -15.55 -10.33 3.73
N TYR A 46 -14.91 -10.36 2.57
CA TYR A 46 -14.85 -9.24 1.62
C TYR A 46 -15.80 -9.56 0.46
N GLY A 47 -16.51 -8.55 -0.07
CA GLY A 47 -17.51 -8.74 -1.11
C GLY A 47 -16.93 -9.25 -2.43
N ASN A 48 -15.65 -8.97 -2.68
CA ASN A 48 -14.84 -9.56 -3.73
C ASN A 48 -13.33 -9.41 -3.47
N SER A 49 -12.51 -10.00 -4.35
CA SER A 49 -11.06 -9.90 -4.31
C SER A 49 -10.52 -8.46 -4.48
N CYS A 50 -11.25 -7.59 -5.17
CA CYS A 50 -10.92 -6.17 -5.30
C CYS A 50 -11.08 -5.45 -3.95
N GLU A 51 -12.17 -5.69 -3.22
CA GLU A 51 -12.41 -5.12 -1.90
C GLU A 51 -11.36 -5.59 -0.88
N LEU A 52 -10.95 -6.87 -0.94
CA LEU A 52 -9.84 -7.38 -0.12
C LEU A 52 -8.53 -6.65 -0.44
N SER A 53 -8.28 -6.39 -1.73
CA SER A 53 -7.09 -5.65 -2.18
C SER A 53 -7.14 -4.18 -1.74
N LEU A 54 -8.31 -3.56 -1.78
CA LEU A 54 -8.53 -2.20 -1.28
C LEU A 54 -8.28 -2.11 0.23
N ALA A 55 -8.75 -3.09 1.00
CA ALA A 55 -8.50 -3.19 2.44
C ALA A 55 -7.02 -3.42 2.78
N ASN A 56 -6.22 -3.90 1.83
CA ASN A 56 -4.77 -4.07 1.94
C ASN A 56 -3.98 -2.84 1.49
N CYS A 57 -4.62 -1.87 0.85
CA CYS A 57 -3.92 -0.72 0.33
C CYS A 57 -3.32 0.12 1.46
N GLY A 58 -2.07 0.56 1.29
CA GLY A 58 -1.34 1.37 2.27
C GLY A 58 -0.87 0.60 3.52
N LYS A 59 -1.17 -0.70 3.62
CA LYS A 59 -0.65 -1.54 4.71
C LYS A 59 0.76 -2.04 4.38
N PRO A 60 1.66 -2.13 5.37
CA PRO A 60 2.92 -2.84 5.20
C PRO A 60 2.67 -4.33 4.96
N ASP A 61 3.62 -5.02 4.35
CA ASP A 61 3.50 -6.45 4.01
C ASP A 61 3.20 -7.34 5.23
N SER A 62 3.73 -6.96 6.39
CA SER A 62 3.48 -7.65 7.66
C SER A 62 2.03 -7.54 8.17
N ALA A 63 1.25 -6.61 7.64
CA ALA A 63 -0.15 -6.37 8.01
C ALA A 63 -1.13 -6.70 6.88
N LYS A 64 -0.66 -7.31 5.78
CA LYS A 64 -1.47 -7.65 4.62
C LYS A 64 -2.35 -8.87 4.93
N ILE A 65 -3.63 -8.75 4.61
CA ILE A 65 -4.63 -9.82 4.74
C ILE A 65 -4.51 -10.73 3.52
N THR A 66 -4.31 -12.02 3.74
CA THR A 66 -4.30 -13.03 2.68
C THR A 66 -5.69 -13.63 2.52
N GLN A 67 -6.00 -14.16 1.35
CA GLN A 67 -7.23 -14.93 1.18
C GLN A 67 -7.08 -16.28 1.91
N ALA A 68 -7.86 -16.48 2.96
CA ALA A 68 -7.95 -17.74 3.71
C ALA A 68 -8.87 -18.75 3.03
N GLY A 69 -9.87 -18.30 2.28
CA GLY A 69 -10.81 -19.18 1.58
C GLY A 69 -11.62 -18.48 0.49
N HIS A 70 -12.34 -19.29 -0.31
CA HIS A 70 -13.31 -18.80 -1.28
C HIS A 70 -14.71 -18.85 -0.66
N GLY A 71 -15.53 -17.83 -0.91
CA GLY A 71 -16.80 -17.64 -0.21
C GLY A 71 -16.65 -16.78 1.04
N THR A 72 -17.68 -16.80 1.89
CA THR A 72 -17.67 -16.11 3.18
C THR A 72 -16.78 -16.87 4.18
N CYS A 73 -16.18 -16.13 5.12
CA CYS A 73 -15.89 -16.70 6.43
C CYS A 73 -17.24 -16.98 7.15
#